data_AF-A0A1M3NEJ3-F1
#
_entry.id   AF-A0A1M3NEJ3-F1
#
_cell.length_a   1.000
_cell.length_b   1.000
_cell.length_c   1.000
_cell.angle_alpha   90.00
_cell.angle_beta   90.00
_cell.angle_gamma   90.00
#
_symmetry.space_group_name_H-M   'P 1'
#
loop_
_entity.id
_entity.type
_entity.pdbx_description
1 polymer ?
#
loop_
_entity_poly.entity_id
_entity_poly.type
_entity_poly.pdbx_seq_one_letter_code
_entity_poly.pdbx_strand_id
1 'polypeptide(L)'
;MKSQPVTVHRLLNYEQPAEQAGTVGGVQIPAQIQQWLQGAGALLPPGLIPPGLLPGTTPPPAENVQRFYNFRIVGTTSVTDSKTHQEVLELFGKESNFQNPRQSCMYAEFGFQIGQPMPGGFVQGAPNPNAPADILVSLSCETVQMHNYNWPYGTKTGLTPEASKKVLEIVRKTFGG
;
A
#
# COMPACT_ATOMS: atom_id res chain seq x y z
N MET A 1 -20.38 3.00 11.62
CA MET A 1 -19.66 3.31 10.37
C MET A 1 -20.10 4.59 9.68
N LYS A 2 -21.39 4.97 9.67
CA LYS A 2 -21.91 6.06 8.82
C LYS A 2 -21.28 7.47 9.01
N SER A 3 -20.75 7.79 10.19
CA SER A 3 -20.09 9.07 10.48
C SER A 3 -18.56 8.95 10.63
N GLN A 4 -18.00 7.77 10.35
CA GLN A 4 -16.59 7.51 10.55
C GLN A 4 -15.78 8.08 9.38
N PRO A 5 -14.63 8.72 9.63
CA PRO A 5 -13.77 9.23 8.57
C PRO A 5 -13.24 8.07 7.73
N VAL A 6 -12.99 8.35 6.45
CA VAL A 6 -12.49 7.36 5.49
C VAL A 6 -11.14 7.82 4.97
N THR A 7 -10.18 6.91 4.99
CA THR A 7 -8.87 7.08 4.36
C THR A 7 -8.68 6.02 3.29
N VAL A 8 -8.15 6.41 2.13
CA VAL A 8 -7.84 5.52 1.02
C VAL A 8 -6.33 5.49 0.81
N HIS A 9 -5.78 4.29 0.78
CA HIS A 9 -4.40 4.00 0.48
C HIS A 9 -4.30 3.43 -0.93
N ARG A 10 -3.39 3.97 -1.74
CA ARG A 10 -2.93 3.33 -2.97
C ARG A 10 -1.76 2.41 -2.59
N LEU A 11 -1.84 1.16 -3.01
CA LEU A 11 -0.93 0.10 -2.60
C LEU A 11 -0.10 -0.38 -3.78
N LEU A 12 1.14 -0.77 -3.49
CA LEU A 12 2.00 -1.48 -4.43
C LEU A 12 1.68 -2.97 -4.33
N ASN A 13 1.05 -3.51 -5.38
CA ASN A 13 0.57 -4.89 -5.43
C ASN A 13 1.68 -5.92 -5.72
N TYR A 14 2.86 -5.48 -6.15
CA TYR A 14 4.04 -6.31 -6.38
C TYR A 14 5.31 -5.55 -6.00
N GLU A 15 6.07 -6.11 -5.06
CA GLU A 15 7.45 -5.71 -4.80
C GLU A 15 8.35 -6.77 -5.43
N GLN A 16 9.28 -6.37 -6.29
CA GLN A 16 10.39 -7.26 -6.61
C GLN A 16 11.09 -7.59 -5.29
N PRO A 17 11.41 -8.87 -5.02
CA PRO A 17 12.26 -9.20 -3.89
C PRO A 17 13.47 -8.28 -3.98
N ALA A 18 13.75 -7.52 -2.92
CA ALA A 18 15.00 -6.80 -2.84
C ALA A 18 16.07 -7.87 -3.08
N GLU A 19 16.84 -7.74 -4.18
CA GLU A 19 18.08 -8.48 -4.29
C GLU A 19 18.82 -8.14 -3.01
N GLN A 20 18.92 -9.12 -2.11
CA GLN A 20 19.74 -8.99 -0.92
C GLN A 20 21.07 -8.49 -1.45
N ALA A 21 21.42 -7.25 -1.11
CA ALA A 21 22.69 -6.69 -1.50
C ALA A 21 23.73 -7.69 -1.02
N GLY A 22 24.26 -8.47 -1.98
CA GLY A 22 25.29 -9.42 -1.69
C GLY A 22 26.36 -8.63 -0.99
N THR A 23 26.72 -9.03 0.22
CA THR A 23 27.98 -8.62 0.82
C THR A 23 29.03 -8.81 -0.26
N VAL A 24 29.52 -7.69 -0.83
CA VAL A 24 30.58 -7.71 -1.83
C VAL A 24 31.84 -8.12 -1.07
N GLY A 25 31.98 -9.43 -0.87
CA GLY A 25 33.21 -10.05 -0.45
C GLY A 25 34.22 -9.81 -1.57
N GLY A 26 35.11 -8.85 -1.36
CA GLY A 26 36.44 -8.80 -1.98
C GLY A 26 36.49 -8.91 -3.51
N VAL A 27 35.74 -8.09 -4.25
CA VAL A 27 36.01 -7.90 -5.67
C VAL A 27 36.96 -6.71 -5.84
N GLN A 28 38.23 -6.98 -6.13
CA GLN A 28 39.20 -5.95 -6.52
C GLN A 28 38.77 -5.33 -7.86
N ILE A 29 38.27 -4.10 -7.80
CA ILE A 29 37.92 -3.33 -8.99
C ILE A 29 39.21 -2.91 -9.72
N PRO A 30 39.35 -3.15 -11.04
CA PRO A 30 40.50 -2.72 -11.83
C PRO A 30 40.74 -1.21 -11.74
N ALA A 31 42.01 -0.81 -11.63
CA ALA A 31 42.44 0.58 -11.41
C ALA A 31 41.90 1.59 -12.43
N GLN A 32 41.55 1.14 -13.64
CA GLN A 32 41.01 2.00 -14.69
C GLN A 32 39.62 2.54 -14.38
N ILE A 33 38.83 1.84 -13.55
CA ILE A 33 37.50 2.31 -13.09
C ILE A 33 37.64 3.31 -11.94
N GLN A 34 38.70 3.21 -11.12
CA GLN A 34 38.96 4.17 -10.04
C GLN A 34 39.26 5.58 -10.56
N GLN A 35 39.86 5.68 -11.76
CA GLN A 35 40.23 6.95 -12.35
C GLN A 35 39.03 7.75 -12.85
N TRP A 36 37.97 7.07 -13.32
CA TRP A 36 36.72 7.73 -13.72
C TRP A 36 35.92 8.26 -12.52
N LEU A 37 35.92 7.53 -11.40
CA LEU A 37 35.21 7.91 -10.18
C LEU A 37 35.74 9.18 -9.52
N GLN A 38 37.05 9.40 -9.54
CA GLN A 38 37.65 10.60 -8.94
C GLN A 38 37.38 11.88 -9.74
N GLY A 39 37.16 11.79 -11.05
CA GLY A 39 36.86 12.94 -11.91
C GLY A 39 35.39 13.38 -11.84
N ALA A 40 34.45 12.45 -11.66
CA ALA A 40 33.02 12.74 -11.67
C ALA A 40 32.45 13.22 -10.32
N GLY A 41 33.15 12.97 -9.20
CA GLY A 41 32.67 13.29 -7.85
C GLY A 41 32.70 14.78 -7.47
N ALA A 42 33.48 15.61 -8.18
CA ALA A 42 33.68 17.02 -7.79
C ALA A 42 32.63 18.00 -8.38
N LEU A 43 31.78 17.54 -9.31
CA LEU A 43 30.77 18.37 -9.99
C LEU A 43 29.33 17.99 -9.64
N LEU A 44 29.11 17.01 -8.77
CA LEU A 44 27.77 16.59 -8.37
C LEU A 44 27.35 17.31 -7.09
N PRO A 45 26.25 18.07 -7.10
CA PRO A 45 25.74 18.73 -5.91
C PRO A 45 25.41 17.69 -4.82
N PRO A 46 25.59 18.04 -3.53
CA PRO A 46 25.34 17.13 -2.43
C PRO A 46 23.88 16.65 -2.47
N GLY A 47 23.68 15.35 -2.72
CA GLY A 47 22.36 14.72 -2.83
C GLY A 47 22.13 13.87 -4.09
N LEU A 48 23.05 13.87 -5.06
CA LEU A 48 22.95 13.04 -6.29
C LEU A 48 23.95 11.88 -6.36
N ILE A 49 24.62 11.55 -5.25
CA ILE A 49 25.51 10.37 -5.22
C ILE A 49 24.62 9.14 -4.97
N PRO A 50 24.48 8.21 -5.93
CA PRO A 50 23.69 7.01 -5.72
C PRO A 50 24.32 6.18 -4.58
N PRO A 51 23.52 5.75 -3.60
CA PRO A 51 24.03 5.00 -2.45
C PRO A 51 24.61 3.66 -2.93
N GLY A 52 25.88 3.41 -2.57
CA GLY A 52 26.61 2.18 -2.91
C GLY A 52 27.98 2.39 -3.57
N LEU A 53 28.33 3.62 -3.97
CA LEU A 53 29.64 3.92 -4.59
C LEU A 53 30.77 4.18 -3.58
N LEU A 54 30.47 4.30 -2.28
CA LEU A 54 31.47 4.51 -1.24
C LEU A 54 31.68 3.20 -0.45
N PRO A 55 32.92 2.66 -0.40
CA PRO A 55 33.23 1.52 0.46
C PRO A 55 32.97 1.92 1.92
N GLY A 56 32.06 1.21 2.59
CA GLY A 56 31.80 1.39 4.02
C GLY A 56 30.46 2.03 4.39
N THR A 57 29.60 2.39 3.45
CA THR A 57 28.22 2.80 3.78
C THR A 57 27.28 1.61 3.63
N THR A 58 27.00 0.93 4.74
CA THR A 58 25.88 0.00 4.87
C THR A 58 24.60 0.72 4.43
N PRO A 59 23.80 0.18 3.49
CA PRO A 59 22.51 0.78 3.18
C PRO A 59 21.68 0.85 4.47
N PRO A 60 20.96 1.95 4.71
CA PRO A 60 20.03 2.00 5.83
C PRO A 60 19.03 0.84 5.68
N PRO A 61 18.69 0.13 6.78
CA PRO A 61 17.78 -1.00 6.71
C PRO A 61 16.44 -0.55 6.10
N ALA A 62 15.77 -1.44 5.38
CA ALA A 62 14.46 -1.24 4.72
C ALA A 62 13.28 -0.96 5.68
N GLU A 63 13.57 -0.59 6.92
CA GLU A 63 12.66 -0.58 8.07
C GLU A 63 11.67 0.58 8.12
N ASN A 64 11.73 1.55 7.20
CA ASN A 64 10.89 2.76 7.27
C ASN A 64 9.98 2.97 6.05
N VAL A 65 9.54 1.90 5.41
CA VAL A 65 8.51 1.97 4.37
C VAL A 65 7.14 1.84 5.02
N GLN A 66 6.29 2.86 4.87
CA GLN A 66 4.92 2.81 5.37
C GLN A 66 4.13 1.72 4.64
N ARG A 67 3.52 0.80 5.39
CA ARG A 67 2.75 -0.33 4.88
C ARG A 67 1.33 -0.31 5.42
N PHE A 68 0.40 -0.78 4.60
CA PHE A 68 -0.95 -1.14 5.01
C PHE A 68 -1.01 -2.67 4.95
N TYR A 69 -0.91 -3.31 6.11
CA TYR A 69 -0.63 -4.74 6.24
C TYR A 69 0.66 -5.11 5.50
N ASN A 70 0.62 -6.08 4.59
CA ASN A 70 1.82 -6.55 3.87
C ASN A 70 2.13 -5.69 2.63
N PHE A 71 1.25 -4.74 2.28
CA PHE A 71 1.37 -3.94 1.07
C PHE A 71 2.00 -2.59 1.36
N ARG A 72 2.99 -2.19 0.57
CA ARG A 72 3.58 -0.85 0.65
C ARG A 72 2.59 0.19 0.19
N ILE A 73 2.49 1.28 0.95
CA ILE A 73 1.67 2.43 0.60
C ILE A 73 2.46 3.32 -0.36
N VAL A 74 1.87 3.61 -1.53
CA VAL A 74 2.43 4.57 -2.52
C VAL A 74 1.70 5.91 -2.51
N GLY A 75 0.52 5.97 -1.90
CA GLY A 75 -0.23 7.21 -1.71
C GLY A 75 -1.32 7.03 -0.65
N THR A 76 -1.63 8.10 0.08
CA THR A 76 -2.71 8.12 1.08
C THR A 76 -3.49 9.41 0.94
N THR A 77 -4.82 9.31 0.92
CA THR A 77 -5.70 10.47 0.89
C THR A 77 -6.91 10.23 1.78
N SER A 78 -7.28 11.25 2.55
CA SER A 78 -8.54 11.27 3.31
C SER A 78 -9.69 11.65 2.38
N VAL A 79 -10.81 10.93 2.47
CA VAL A 79 -12.03 11.26 1.75
C VAL A 79 -12.74 12.38 2.48
N THR A 80 -12.62 13.61 1.98
CA THR A 80 -13.21 14.82 2.58
C THR A 80 -14.54 15.20 1.94
N ASP A 81 -14.76 14.82 0.68
CA ASP A 81 -16.01 15.06 -0.03
C ASP A 81 -17.13 14.14 0.51
N SER A 82 -18.24 14.74 0.97
CA SER A 82 -19.34 14.00 1.59
C SER A 82 -20.02 13.03 0.64
N LYS A 83 -20.07 13.34 -0.65
CA LYS A 83 -20.65 12.46 -1.66
C LYS A 83 -19.76 11.22 -1.87
N THR A 84 -18.47 11.42 -2.06
CA THR A 84 -17.48 10.33 -2.20
C THR A 84 -17.44 9.46 -0.94
N HIS A 85 -17.54 10.07 0.24
CA HIS A 85 -17.65 9.35 1.51
C HIS A 85 -18.89 8.44 1.54
N GLN A 86 -20.05 8.95 1.13
CA GLN A 86 -21.27 8.17 1.04
C GLN A 86 -21.16 7.05 -0.01
N GLU A 87 -20.53 7.32 -1.16
CA GLU A 87 -20.28 6.31 -2.19
C GLU A 87 -19.42 5.15 -1.68
N VAL A 88 -18.40 5.42 -0.86
CA VAL A 88 -17.60 4.40 -0.15
C VAL A 88 -18.46 3.58 0.79
N LEU A 89 -19.26 4.25 1.63
CA LEU A 89 -20.14 3.56 2.57
C LEU A 89 -21.19 2.71 1.86
N GLU A 90 -21.71 3.16 0.72
CA GLU A 90 -22.62 2.36 -0.08
C GLU A 90 -21.95 1.21 -0.80
N LEU A 91 -20.70 1.38 -1.24
CA LEU A 91 -19.92 0.33 -1.86
C LEU A 91 -19.74 -0.84 -0.88
N PHE A 92 -19.26 -0.57 0.33
CA PHE A 92 -19.03 -1.61 1.34
C PHE A 92 -20.26 -1.95 2.18
N GLY A 93 -21.31 -1.13 2.12
CA GLY A 93 -22.54 -1.27 2.90
C GLY A 93 -23.71 -1.98 2.20
N LYS A 94 -23.53 -2.43 0.95
CA LYS A 94 -24.58 -3.16 0.20
C LYS A 94 -24.06 -4.53 -0.23
N GLU A 95 -24.73 -5.59 0.21
CA GLU A 95 -24.42 -6.97 -0.17
C GLU A 95 -24.45 -7.18 -1.69
N SER A 96 -25.30 -6.46 -2.43
CA SER A 96 -25.42 -6.57 -3.89
C SER A 96 -24.15 -6.20 -4.66
N ASN A 97 -23.19 -5.53 -4.02
CA ASN A 97 -21.88 -5.24 -4.62
C ASN A 97 -20.91 -6.43 -4.51
N PHE A 98 -21.31 -7.47 -3.77
CA PHE A 98 -20.48 -8.62 -3.47
C PHE A 98 -21.13 -9.91 -3.93
N GLN A 99 -20.27 -10.83 -4.36
CA GLN A 99 -20.60 -12.15 -4.85
C GLN A 99 -19.58 -13.16 -4.30
N ASN A 100 -19.78 -14.43 -4.61
CA ASN A 100 -18.75 -15.42 -4.30
C ASN A 100 -17.48 -15.09 -5.09
N PRO A 101 -16.30 -15.13 -4.45
CA PRO A 101 -15.04 -14.85 -5.13
C PRO A 101 -14.83 -15.84 -6.28
N ARG A 102 -14.45 -15.32 -7.45
CA ARG A 102 -14.16 -16.14 -8.64
C ARG A 102 -12.85 -16.92 -8.49
N GLN A 103 -11.96 -16.40 -7.66
CA GLN A 103 -10.63 -16.94 -7.40
C GLN A 103 -10.15 -16.47 -6.02
N SER A 104 -9.28 -17.26 -5.39
CA SER A 104 -8.64 -16.90 -4.13
C SER A 104 -7.26 -16.31 -4.39
N CYS A 105 -7.20 -15.01 -4.68
CA CYS A 105 -5.93 -14.27 -4.77
C CYS A 105 -6.07 -12.89 -4.12
N MET A 106 -4.95 -12.32 -3.66
CA MET A 106 -4.91 -11.01 -3.02
C MET A 106 -3.68 -10.22 -3.48
N TYR A 107 -3.89 -9.43 -4.53
CA TYR A 107 -2.94 -8.43 -4.99
C TYR A 107 -3.60 -7.07 -4.75
N ALA A 108 -3.56 -6.58 -3.51
CA ALA A 108 -4.30 -5.38 -3.15
C ALA A 108 -3.69 -4.15 -3.84
N GLU A 109 -4.48 -3.46 -4.68
CA GLU A 109 -4.10 -2.16 -5.25
C GLU A 109 -4.60 -1.00 -4.39
N PHE A 110 -5.62 -1.22 -3.56
CA PHE A 110 -6.19 -0.21 -2.68
C PHE A 110 -6.47 -0.74 -1.28
N GLY A 111 -6.30 0.12 -0.27
CA GLY A 111 -6.73 -0.10 1.10
C GLY A 111 -7.73 0.98 1.51
N PHE A 112 -8.87 0.59 2.04
CA PHE A 112 -9.85 1.52 2.62
C PHE A 112 -9.83 1.33 4.13
N GLN A 113 -9.63 2.42 4.86
CA GLN A 113 -9.70 2.46 6.30
C GLN A 113 -10.91 3.31 6.70
N ILE A 114 -11.90 2.70 7.34
CA ILE A 114 -13.12 3.37 7.80
C ILE A 114 -13.09 3.48 9.33
N GLY A 115 -12.84 4.67 9.84
CA GLY A 115 -12.61 4.95 11.25
C GLY A 115 -11.26 5.63 11.49
N GLN A 116 -11.12 6.25 12.67
CA GLN A 116 -9.84 6.80 13.08
C GLN A 116 -8.93 5.70 13.63
N PRO A 117 -7.65 5.67 13.24
CA PRO A 117 -6.65 4.90 13.98
C PRO A 117 -6.44 5.62 15.32
N MET A 118 -6.56 4.91 16.44
CA MET A 118 -6.29 5.53 17.74
C MET A 118 -4.79 5.84 17.92
N PRO A 119 -4.44 6.88 18.69
CA PRO A 119 -3.05 7.12 19.09
C PRO A 119 -2.53 5.90 19.86
N GLY A 120 -1.43 5.29 19.38
CA GLY A 120 -0.87 4.05 19.95
C GLY A 120 -0.56 2.97 18.93
N GLY A 121 -0.95 3.15 17.67
CA GLY A 121 -0.64 2.23 16.58
C GLY A 121 -1.50 0.96 16.61
N PHE A 122 -1.53 0.27 15.48
CA PHE A 122 -2.18 -1.03 15.35
C PHE A 122 -1.23 -2.10 15.86
N VAL A 123 -1.61 -2.80 16.93
CA VAL A 123 -0.96 -4.08 17.26
C VAL A 123 -1.65 -5.14 16.40
N GLN A 124 -0.96 -5.58 15.35
CA GLN A 124 -1.43 -6.64 14.47
C GLN A 124 -1.79 -7.88 15.32
N GLY A 125 -3.07 -8.27 15.34
CA GLY A 125 -3.54 -9.46 16.05
C GLY A 125 -4.32 -9.23 17.36
N ALA A 126 -4.54 -7.99 17.80
CA ALA A 126 -5.39 -7.69 18.96
C ALA A 126 -6.83 -7.31 18.51
N PRO A 127 -7.87 -8.04 18.94
CA PRO A 127 -9.26 -7.65 18.67
C PRO A 127 -9.61 -6.40 19.47
N ASN A 128 -9.66 -5.24 18.80
CA ASN A 128 -10.14 -3.99 19.39
C ASN A 128 -11.53 -3.67 18.79
N PRO A 129 -12.61 -3.61 19.59
CA PRO A 129 -13.95 -3.31 19.09
C PRO A 129 -14.09 -1.88 18.53
N ASN A 130 -13.09 -1.02 18.74
CA ASN A 130 -13.00 0.33 18.18
C ASN A 130 -11.92 0.45 17.09
N ALA A 131 -11.39 -0.66 16.59
CA ALA A 131 -10.47 -0.62 15.45
C ALA A 131 -11.22 -0.14 14.19
N PRO A 132 -10.56 0.65 13.32
CA PRO A 132 -11.15 0.99 12.04
C PRO A 132 -11.37 -0.28 11.21
N ALA A 133 -12.42 -0.24 10.39
CA ALA A 133 -12.68 -1.30 9.44
C ALA A 133 -11.74 -1.14 8.26
N ASP A 134 -10.80 -2.08 8.15
CA ASP A 134 -9.78 -2.08 7.11
C ASP A 134 -10.15 -3.06 6.01
N ILE A 135 -10.13 -2.58 4.78
CA ILE A 135 -10.56 -3.33 3.61
C ILE A 135 -9.49 -3.23 2.54
N LEU A 136 -8.81 -4.34 2.28
CA LEU A 136 -7.96 -4.51 1.12
C LEU A 136 -8.83 -4.79 -0.09
N VAL A 137 -8.59 -4.10 -1.19
CA VAL A 137 -9.31 -4.29 -2.45
C VAL A 137 -8.30 -4.70 -3.52
N SER A 138 -8.56 -5.86 -4.12
CA SER A 138 -7.84 -6.35 -5.29
C SER A 138 -8.77 -6.30 -6.49
N LEU A 139 -8.55 -5.35 -7.39
CA LEU A 139 -9.25 -5.23 -8.66
C LEU A 139 -8.78 -6.26 -9.67
N SER A 140 -7.51 -6.68 -9.61
CA SER A 140 -6.99 -7.77 -10.44
C SER A 140 -7.64 -9.11 -10.12
N CYS A 141 -7.94 -9.36 -8.84
CA CYS A 141 -8.62 -10.56 -8.38
C CYS A 141 -10.14 -10.40 -8.25
N GLU A 142 -10.66 -9.18 -8.43
CA GLU A 142 -12.04 -8.79 -8.14
C GLU A 142 -12.51 -9.29 -6.77
N THR A 143 -11.73 -9.04 -5.72
CA THR A 143 -12.05 -9.50 -4.37
C THR A 143 -11.60 -8.48 -3.32
N VAL A 144 -12.24 -8.56 -2.16
CA VAL A 144 -11.87 -7.79 -0.98
C VAL A 144 -11.39 -8.70 0.15
N GLN A 145 -10.55 -8.17 1.01
CA GLN A 145 -10.15 -8.83 2.25
C GLN A 145 -10.26 -7.86 3.42
N MET A 146 -10.95 -8.32 4.44
CA MET A 146 -11.30 -7.52 5.60
C MET A 146 -10.32 -7.80 6.72
N HIS A 147 -9.98 -6.75 7.46
CA HIS A 147 -9.19 -6.84 8.68
C HIS A 147 -9.85 -6.02 9.78
N ASN A 148 -9.70 -6.47 11.02
CA ASN A 148 -10.16 -5.78 12.23
C ASN A 148 -11.69 -5.62 12.37
N TYR A 149 -12.51 -6.22 11.51
CA TYR A 149 -13.96 -6.28 11.68
C TYR A 149 -14.59 -7.52 11.05
N ASN A 150 -15.80 -7.85 11.49
CA ASN A 150 -16.58 -8.97 10.95
C ASN A 150 -17.31 -8.55 9.69
N TRP A 151 -17.10 -9.29 8.60
CA TRP A 151 -17.78 -9.04 7.34
C TRP A 151 -19.26 -9.46 7.41
N PRO A 152 -20.21 -8.55 7.16
CA PRO A 152 -21.63 -8.84 7.34
C PRO A 152 -22.22 -9.73 6.23
N TYR A 153 -21.51 -9.96 5.12
CA TYR A 153 -22.03 -10.71 3.97
C TYR A 153 -21.47 -12.14 3.87
N GLY A 154 -21.02 -12.71 5.00
CA GLY A 154 -20.54 -14.09 5.08
C GLY A 154 -19.30 -14.32 4.20
N THR A 155 -19.39 -15.27 3.27
CA THR A 155 -18.28 -15.63 2.36
C THR A 155 -18.24 -14.80 1.07
N LYS A 156 -19.15 -13.83 0.90
CA LYS A 156 -19.22 -13.01 -0.31
C LYS A 156 -18.17 -11.90 -0.26
N THR A 157 -16.97 -12.20 -0.70
CA THR A 157 -15.85 -11.25 -0.77
C THR A 157 -15.47 -10.87 -2.19
N GLY A 158 -16.04 -11.53 -3.21
CA GLY A 158 -15.83 -11.17 -4.61
C GLY A 158 -16.57 -9.88 -4.96
N LEU A 159 -15.97 -9.00 -5.73
CA LEU A 159 -16.60 -7.81 -6.28
C LEU A 159 -17.42 -8.17 -7.53
N THR A 160 -18.60 -7.56 -7.66
CA THR A 160 -19.31 -7.56 -8.95
C THR A 160 -18.62 -6.62 -9.95
N PRO A 161 -18.84 -6.78 -11.27
CA PRO A 161 -18.28 -5.87 -12.28
C PRO A 161 -18.66 -4.39 -12.02
N GLU A 162 -19.88 -4.14 -11.55
CA GLU A 162 -20.37 -2.82 -11.19
C GLU A 162 -19.66 -2.27 -9.95
N ALA A 163 -19.42 -3.12 -8.94
CA ALA A 163 -18.67 -2.73 -7.75
C ALA A 163 -17.21 -2.37 -8.07
N SER A 164 -16.55 -3.15 -8.93
CA SER A 164 -15.19 -2.86 -9.41
C SER A 164 -15.10 -1.51 -10.13
N LYS A 165 -16.09 -1.18 -10.98
CA LYS A 165 -16.19 0.15 -11.60
C LYS A 165 -16.38 1.26 -10.56
N LYS A 166 -17.24 1.04 -9.57
CA LYS A 166 -17.48 2.00 -8.49
C LYS A 166 -16.22 2.24 -7.64
N VAL A 167 -15.42 1.21 -7.36
CA VAL A 167 -14.11 1.38 -6.71
C VAL A 167 -13.22 2.31 -7.53
N LEU A 168 -13.09 2.08 -8.85
CA LEU A 168 -12.27 2.91 -9.72
C LEU A 168 -12.74 4.38 -9.75
N GLU A 169 -14.05 4.61 -9.80
CA GLU A 169 -14.62 5.96 -9.76
C GLU A 169 -14.31 6.67 -8.44
N ILE A 170 -14.49 6.00 -7.31
CA ILE A 170 -14.15 6.53 -5.98
C ILE A 170 -12.67 6.88 -5.91
N VAL A 171 -11.78 5.99 -6.34
CA VAL A 171 -10.33 6.23 -6.32
C VAL A 171 -9.95 7.41 -7.21
N ARG A 172 -10.51 7.50 -8.43
CA ARG A 172 -10.26 8.64 -9.33
C ARG A 172 -10.66 9.97 -8.69
N LYS A 173 -11.86 10.03 -8.10
CA LYS A 173 -12.33 11.22 -7.36
C LYS A 173 -11.43 11.55 -6.18
N THR A 174 -10.97 10.53 -5.45
CA THR A 174 -10.17 10.69 -4.23
C THR A 174 -8.75 11.17 -4.53
N PHE A 175 -8.11 10.68 -5.59
CA PHE A 175 -6.72 11.03 -5.95
C PHE A 175 -6.60 12.12 -7.03
N GLY A 176 -7.71 12.75 -7.45
CA GLY A 176 -7.70 13.88 -8.39
C GLY A 176 -7.34 13.50 -9.82
N GLY A 177 -7.83 12.35 -10.30
CA GLY A 177 -7.67 11.92 -11.69
C GLY A 177 -8.38 12.79 -12.71
#